data_AF-A0A1G5RV72-F1
#
_entry.id   AF-A0A1G5RV72-F1
#
_cell.length_a   1.000
_cell.length_b   1.000
_cell.length_c   1.000
_cell.angle_alpha   90.00
_cell.angle_beta   90.00
_cell.angle_gamma   90.00
#
_symmetry.space_group_name_H-M   'P 1'
#
loop_
_entity.id
_entity.type
_entity.pdbx_description
1 polymer ?
#
loop_
_entity_poly.entity_id
_entity_poly.type
_entity_poly.pdbx_seq_one_letter_code
_entity_poly.pdbx_strand_id
1 'polypeptide(L)'
;MKGYRYRFNGHGFNLIKVISRIIGSNFEPVFFEDRVEFVNKDGAVFMTLFNDPDNIKLVFRVSVPKLEGVTEAHIETPDGHVNLWTYLGDKVEDAVFLSEIALANYNSHHETEA
;
A
#
# COMPACT_ATOMS: atom_id res chain seq x y z
N MET A 1 9.93 27.44 6.85
CA MET A 1 9.84 26.07 6.29
C MET A 1 9.20 26.15 4.92
N LYS A 2 9.94 25.82 3.86
CA LYS A 2 9.39 25.77 2.49
C LYS A 2 8.62 24.47 2.35
N GLY A 3 7.30 24.55 2.19
CA GLY A 3 6.45 23.39 1.92
C GLY A 3 6.86 22.77 0.60
N TYR A 4 7.51 21.61 0.66
CA TYR A 4 7.76 20.78 -0.50
C TYR A 4 6.40 20.37 -1.07
N ARG A 5 5.99 21.02 -2.17
CA ARG A 5 4.85 20.59 -2.97
C ARG A 5 5.25 19.28 -3.62
N TYR A 6 4.95 18.18 -2.94
CA TYR A 6 5.14 16.83 -3.43
C TYR A 6 4.39 16.66 -4.75
N ARG A 7 5.10 16.31 -5.83
CA ARG A 7 4.53 16.05 -7.16
C ARG A 7 4.78 14.58 -7.48
N PHE A 8 3.80 13.72 -7.23
CA PHE A 8 3.71 12.48 -8.00
C PHE A 8 3.60 12.90 -9.47
N ASN A 9 4.59 12.56 -10.28
CA ASN A 9 4.48 12.76 -11.72
C ASN A 9 3.57 11.64 -12.26
N GLY A 10 2.54 11.99 -13.05
CA GLY A 10 1.66 11.02 -13.71
C GLY A 10 0.50 10.44 -12.85
N HIS A 11 0.24 9.14 -13.00
CA HIS A 11 -0.94 8.43 -12.48
C HIS A 11 -1.07 8.41 -10.93
N GLY A 12 0.03 8.65 -10.20
CA GLY A 12 0.10 8.46 -8.75
C GLY A 12 -0.74 9.40 -7.88
N PHE A 13 -0.96 10.67 -8.27
CA PHE A 13 -1.73 11.60 -7.43
C PHE A 13 -3.22 11.25 -7.36
N ASN A 14 -3.80 10.76 -8.45
CA ASN A 14 -5.17 10.27 -8.45
C ASN A 14 -5.28 8.95 -7.69
N LEU A 15 -4.27 8.10 -7.78
CA LEU A 15 -4.26 6.80 -7.12
C LEU A 15 -4.28 6.92 -5.58
N ILE A 16 -3.54 7.86 -4.99
CA ILE A 16 -3.59 8.12 -3.53
C ILE A 16 -5.00 8.45 -3.08
N LYS A 17 -5.69 9.36 -3.79
CA LYS A 17 -7.06 9.76 -3.44
C LYS A 17 -8.05 8.60 -3.58
N VAL A 18 -7.90 7.78 -4.61
CA VAL A 18 -8.74 6.60 -4.83
C VAL A 18 -8.50 5.58 -3.71
N ILE A 19 -7.24 5.26 -3.43
CA ILE A 19 -6.86 4.34 -2.34
C ILE A 19 -7.36 4.85 -1.00
N SER A 20 -7.16 6.13 -0.66
CA SER A 20 -7.66 6.71 0.60
C SER A 20 -9.18 6.59 0.74
N ARG A 21 -9.94 6.61 -0.35
CA ARG A 21 -11.39 6.39 -0.32
C ARG A 21 -11.74 4.93 -0.07
N ILE A 22 -10.96 3.99 -0.61
CA ILE A 22 -11.16 2.54 -0.46
C ILE A 22 -10.87 2.12 0.99
N ILE A 23 -9.69 2.48 1.50
CA ILE A 23 -9.22 2.02 2.81
C ILE A 23 -9.88 2.77 3.98
N GLY A 24 -10.55 3.88 3.68
CA GLY A 24 -11.29 4.68 4.65
C GLY A 24 -10.40 5.48 5.60
N SER A 25 -11.03 6.11 6.58
CA SER A 25 -10.38 7.01 7.54
C SER A 25 -9.54 6.30 8.61
N ASN A 26 -9.50 4.95 8.60
CA ASN A 26 -8.72 4.17 9.56
C ASN A 26 -7.21 4.20 9.24
N PHE A 27 -6.85 4.65 8.04
CA PHE A 27 -5.46 4.76 7.60
C PHE A 27 -5.18 6.18 7.09
N GLU A 28 -4.17 6.80 7.67
CA GLU A 28 -3.71 8.13 7.27
C GLU A 28 -2.54 8.02 6.29
N PRO A 29 -2.53 8.82 5.21
CA PRO A 29 -1.41 8.87 4.29
C PRO A 29 -0.25 9.70 4.86
N VAL A 30 0.91 9.06 5.03
CA VAL A 30 2.17 9.69 5.41
C VAL A 30 3.06 9.84 4.17
N PHE A 31 3.45 11.08 3.85
CA PHE A 31 4.20 11.41 2.63
C PHE A 31 5.71 11.46 2.91
N PHE A 32 6.46 10.65 2.18
CA PHE A 32 7.93 10.65 2.14
C PHE A 32 8.44 11.19 0.79
N GLU A 33 9.74 11.26 0.58
CA GLU A 33 10.33 11.77 -0.67
C GLU A 33 10.06 10.88 -1.89
N ASP A 34 9.96 9.56 -1.68
CA ASP A 34 9.87 8.55 -2.73
C ASP A 34 8.61 7.68 -2.65
N ARG A 35 7.74 7.89 -1.66
CA ARG A 35 6.57 7.02 -1.39
C ARG A 35 5.53 7.68 -0.49
N VAL A 36 4.37 7.03 -0.43
CA VAL A 36 3.31 7.30 0.55
C VAL A 36 3.02 6.00 1.29
N GLU A 37 3.02 6.08 2.61
CA GLU A 37 2.63 4.97 3.48
C GLU A 37 1.23 5.23 4.02
N PHE A 38 0.37 4.22 4.00
CA PHE A 38 -0.95 4.26 4.63
C PHE A 38 -0.85 3.59 5.99
N VAL A 39 -0.96 4.37 7.05
CA VAL A 39 -0.62 3.98 8.42
C VAL A 39 -1.87 4.00 9.28
N ASN A 40 -2.09 2.97 10.09
CA ASN A 40 -3.21 2.94 11.02
C ASN A 40 -2.97 3.85 12.25
N LYS A 41 -3.98 4.00 13.11
CA LYS A 41 -3.89 4.77 14.37
C LYS A 41 -2.79 4.31 15.34
N ASP A 42 -2.35 3.06 15.22
CA ASP A 42 -1.34 2.43 16.08
C ASP A 42 0.07 2.54 15.48
N GLY A 43 0.22 3.21 14.33
CA GLY A 43 1.51 3.38 13.65
C GLY A 43 1.91 2.22 12.74
N ALA A 44 1.06 1.21 12.56
CA ALA A 44 1.34 0.08 11.68
C ALA A 44 1.06 0.43 10.22
N VAL A 45 2.01 0.08 9.34
CA VAL A 45 1.88 0.31 7.89
C VAL A 45 1.02 -0.78 7.27
N PHE A 46 -0.12 -0.40 6.70
CA PHE A 46 -0.99 -1.28 5.93
C PHE A 46 -0.44 -1.53 4.52
N MET A 47 -0.09 -0.45 3.83
CA MET A 47 0.39 -0.48 2.45
C MET A 47 1.31 0.71 2.16
N THR A 48 2.20 0.53 1.21
CA THR A 48 3.10 1.58 0.69
C THR A 48 2.93 1.72 -0.82
N LEU A 49 2.70 2.96 -1.29
CA LEU A 49 2.71 3.34 -2.71
C LEU A 49 4.03 4.05 -3.02
N PHE A 50 4.85 3.48 -3.89
CA PHE A 50 6.12 4.10 -4.32
C PHE A 50 5.90 5.02 -5.52
N ASN A 51 6.66 6.12 -5.55
CA ASN A 51 6.73 7.04 -6.68
C ASN A 51 7.69 6.46 -7.73
N ASP A 52 7.20 5.51 -8.50
CA ASP A 52 7.90 4.89 -9.62
C ASP A 52 7.39 5.52 -10.93
N PRO A 53 8.28 6.03 -11.81
CA PRO A 53 7.89 6.72 -13.03
C PRO A 53 7.37 5.77 -14.11
N ASP A 54 7.75 4.50 -14.05
CA ASP A 54 7.49 3.53 -15.11
C ASP A 54 6.30 2.64 -14.79
N ASN A 55 6.00 2.43 -13.50
CA ASN A 55 4.97 1.51 -13.05
C ASN A 55 4.22 2.00 -11.80
N ILE A 56 3.03 1.45 -11.59
CA ILE A 56 2.35 1.46 -10.29
C ILE A 56 3.04 0.41 -9.41
N LYS A 57 3.66 0.88 -8.32
CA LYS A 57 4.32 0.02 -7.34
C LYS A 57 3.64 0.11 -5.98
N LEU A 58 2.95 -0.96 -5.59
CA LEU A 58 2.31 -1.12 -4.28
C LEU A 58 2.96 -2.25 -3.50
N VAL A 59 3.17 -2.03 -2.21
CA VAL A 59 3.66 -3.07 -1.28
C VAL A 59 2.67 -3.22 -0.14
N PHE A 60 2.17 -4.45 0.04
CA PHE A 60 1.21 -4.84 1.06
C PHE A 60 1.88 -5.71 2.14
N ARG A 61 1.44 -5.54 3.39
CA ARG A 61 1.85 -6.40 4.53
C ARG A 61 0.89 -7.57 4.80
N VAL A 62 -0.14 -7.69 3.99
CA VAL A 62 -1.15 -8.74 4.04
C VAL A 62 -1.18 -9.47 2.71
N SER A 63 -1.63 -10.72 2.75
CA SER A 63 -1.76 -11.53 1.54
C SER A 63 -2.71 -10.90 0.53
N VAL A 64 -2.38 -10.99 -0.75
CA VAL A 64 -3.25 -10.59 -1.87
C VAL A 64 -3.17 -11.65 -2.98
N PRO A 65 -4.15 -11.72 -3.90
CA PRO A 65 -4.13 -12.69 -4.99
C PRO A 65 -2.90 -12.55 -5.90
N LYS A 66 -2.35 -13.69 -6.37
CA LYS A 66 -1.28 -13.71 -7.37
C LYS A 66 -1.84 -13.39 -8.75
N LEU A 67 -1.90 -12.10 -9.08
CA LEU A 67 -2.15 -11.59 -10.43
C LEU A 67 -0.82 -11.36 -11.18
N GLU A 68 -0.90 -11.07 -12.48
CA GLU A 68 0.26 -10.59 -13.24
C GLU A 68 0.87 -9.36 -12.57
N GLY A 69 2.20 -9.31 -12.46
CA GLY A 69 2.91 -8.24 -11.76
C GLY A 69 2.93 -8.35 -10.22
N VAL A 70 2.27 -9.36 -9.63
CA VAL A 70 2.33 -9.60 -8.16
C VAL A 70 3.43 -10.59 -7.82
N THR A 71 4.31 -10.18 -6.90
CA THR A 71 5.37 -11.02 -6.32
C THR A 71 5.23 -11.07 -4.81
N GLU A 72 5.73 -12.16 -4.22
CA GLU A 72 5.76 -12.37 -2.78
C GLU A 72 7.23 -12.48 -2.36
N ALA A 73 7.62 -11.70 -1.36
CA ALA A 73 8.95 -11.72 -0.78
C ALA A 73 8.87 -12.08 0.71
N HIS A 74 9.67 -13.05 1.12
CA HIS A 74 9.83 -13.43 2.52
C HIS A 74 11.01 -12.66 3.11
N ILE A 75 10.73 -11.79 4.09
CA ILE A 75 11.77 -10.98 4.75
C ILE A 75 11.93 -11.47 6.18
N GLU A 76 13.12 -11.96 6.50
CA GLU A 76 13.54 -12.26 7.87
C GLU A 76 13.71 -10.95 8.65
N THR A 77 13.07 -10.86 9.80
CA THR A 77 13.18 -9.77 10.76
C THR A 77 13.68 -10.31 12.10
N PRO A 78 14.22 -9.47 13.00
CA PRO A 78 14.64 -9.93 14.33
C PRO A 78 13.52 -10.64 15.13
N ASP A 79 12.26 -10.31 14.84
CA ASP A 79 11.08 -10.81 15.54
C ASP A 79 10.37 -11.96 14.79
N GLY A 80 10.95 -12.46 13.69
CA GLY A 80 10.39 -13.57 12.90
C GLY A 80 10.51 -13.29 11.40
N HIS A 81 9.40 -13.46 10.68
CA HIS A 81 9.36 -13.18 9.26
C HIS A 81 8.13 -12.36 8.89
N VAL A 82 8.27 -11.54 7.86
CA VAL A 82 7.17 -10.78 7.26
C VAL A 82 7.10 -11.11 5.78
N ASN A 83 5.90 -11.49 5.32
CA ASN A 83 5.61 -11.61 3.90
C ASN A 83 5.24 -10.25 3.35
N LEU A 84 5.99 -9.79 2.34
CA LEU A 84 5.63 -8.61 1.57
C LEU A 84 5.10 -9.02 0.21
N TRP A 85 3.94 -8.48 -0.13
CA TRP A 85 3.32 -8.68 -1.43
C TRP A 85 3.49 -7.41 -2.25
N THR A 86 4.18 -7.50 -3.38
CA THR A 86 4.49 -6.36 -4.23
C THR A 86 3.76 -6.47 -5.55
N TYR A 87 2.93 -5.49 -5.87
CA TYR A 87 2.39 -5.29 -7.21
C TYR A 87 3.27 -4.29 -7.96
N LEU A 88 3.72 -4.69 -9.15
CA LEU A 88 4.42 -3.84 -10.11
C LEU A 88 3.74 -4.02 -11.48
N GLY A 89 2.97 -3.02 -11.90
CA GLY A 89 2.24 -3.06 -13.17
C GLY A 89 1.72 -1.69 -13.57
N ASP A 90 0.93 -1.61 -14.63
CA ASP A 90 0.43 -0.34 -15.22
C ASP A 90 -1.09 -0.16 -15.10
N LYS A 91 -1.81 -1.18 -14.62
CA LYS A 91 -3.28 -1.18 -14.53
C LYS A 91 -3.75 -0.62 -13.19
N VAL A 92 -4.48 0.50 -13.26
CA VAL A 92 -5.08 1.14 -12.08
C VAL A 92 -6.15 0.23 -11.46
N GLU A 93 -6.88 -0.52 -12.29
CA GLU A 93 -7.94 -1.43 -11.87
C GLU A 93 -7.39 -2.56 -10.99
N ASP A 94 -6.24 -3.12 -11.35
CA ASP A 94 -5.56 -4.16 -10.55
C ASP A 94 -5.07 -3.58 -9.22
N ALA A 95 -4.48 -2.38 -9.24
CA ALA A 95 -4.04 -1.70 -8.02
C ALA A 95 -5.20 -1.43 -7.04
N VAL A 96 -6.37 -1.03 -7.57
CA VAL A 96 -7.60 -0.81 -6.79
C VAL A 96 -8.12 -2.13 -6.22
N PHE A 97 -8.29 -3.14 -7.07
CA PHE A 97 -8.77 -4.46 -6.66
C PHE A 97 -7.89 -5.08 -5.57
N LEU A 98 -6.57 -5.04 -5.73
CA LEU A 98 -5.62 -5.55 -4.74
C LEU A 98 -5.71 -4.78 -3.41
N SER A 99 -5.95 -3.46 -3.46
CA SER A 99 -6.15 -2.65 -2.24
C SER A 99 -7.43 -3.03 -1.48
N GLU A 100 -8.52 -3.35 -2.19
CA GLU A 100 -9.77 -3.82 -1.58
C GLU A 100 -9.58 -5.19 -0.91
N ILE A 101 -8.92 -6.14 -1.59
CA ILE A 101 -8.65 -7.46 -1.02
C ILE A 101 -7.69 -7.36 0.18
N ALA A 102 -6.66 -6.51 0.08
CA ALA A 102 -5.76 -6.26 1.19
C ALA A 102 -6.52 -5.72 2.41
N LEU A 103 -7.44 -4.76 2.22
CA LEU A 103 -8.26 -4.23 3.31
C LEU A 103 -9.12 -5.31 3.96
N ALA A 104 -9.78 -6.16 3.16
CA ALA A 104 -10.58 -7.27 3.67
C ALA A 104 -9.75 -8.26 4.49
N ASN A 105 -8.55 -8.59 4.02
CA ASN A 105 -7.62 -9.48 4.74
C ASN A 105 -7.07 -8.83 6.01
N TYR A 106 -6.79 -7.53 5.99
CA TYR A 106 -6.36 -6.81 7.18
C TYR A 106 -7.43 -6.85 8.28
N ASN A 107 -8.69 -6.55 7.93
CA ASN A 107 -9.80 -6.51 8.89
C ASN A 107 -10.08 -7.89 9.50
N SER A 108 -10.04 -8.97 8.70
CA SER A 108 -10.27 -10.32 9.22
C SER A 108 -9.22 -10.75 10.25
N HIS A 109 -7.96 -10.33 10.08
CA HIS A 109 -6.89 -10.62 11.04
C HIS A 109 -7.06 -9.81 12.34
N HIS A 110 -7.53 -8.56 12.25
CA HIS A 110 -7.71 -7.70 13.43
C HIS A 110 -9.00 -7.97 14.21
N GLU A 111 -10.06 -8.49 13.57
CA GLU A 111 -11.27 -8.96 14.28
C GLU A 111 -11.03 -10.22 15.11
N THR A 112 -9.96 -10.97 14.82
CA THR A 112 -9.64 -12.21 15.54
C THR A 112 -8.84 -11.95 16.83
N GLU A 113 -8.31 -10.74 17.01
CA GLU A 113 -7.44 -10.36 18.13
C GLU A 113 -8.12 -9.42 19.17
N ALA A 114 -9.40 -9.08 18.97
CA ALA A 114 -10.20 -8.22 19.85
C ALA A 114 -11.21 -9.01 20.70
#